data_AF-A0A9N9T3E3-F1
#
_entry.id   AF-A0A9N9T3E3-F1
#
_cell.length_a   1.000
_cell.length_b   1.000
_cell.length_c   1.000
_cell.angle_alpha   90.00
_cell.angle_beta   90.00
_cell.angle_gamma   90.00
#
_symmetry.space_group_name_H-M   'P 1'
#
loop_
_entity.id
_entity.type
_entity.pdbx_description
1 polymer ?
#
loop_
_entity_poly.entity_id
_entity_poly.type
_entity_poly.pdbx_seq_one_letter_code
_entity_poly.pdbx_strand_id
1 'polypeptide(L)'
;MGSNKGRFVDRSPIICPAGKVTTDSKNVANTLRQYTIEDKISALKHNANIWHEDKFEPPLKVPNFLQNSYIRKNREITHLLNPPVETRYQTLLRDLQETTYDSFWNKEIGKSRDSVPGLPKGTIPTEVTYGKPTIKETSVKELVNPPKTPYEVLWNSQIGHEKYKKTHNDYNPGERLHRGYMSPPFDEKACFGKTTMYDYRGIWVKCCCQWHIQKPITSVNKIQADHLERVKPVVGKPLTP
;
A
#
# COMPACT_ATOMS: atom_id res chain seq x y z
N MET A 1 -5.69 -4.56 -16.48
CA MET A 1 -4.87 -3.47 -15.91
C MET A 1 -4.81 -3.69 -14.41
N GLY A 2 -3.63 -3.87 -13.82
CA GLY A 2 -3.50 -4.25 -12.41
C GLY A 2 -4.14 -3.24 -11.46
N SER A 3 -4.84 -3.75 -10.44
CA SER A 3 -5.63 -3.04 -9.42
C SER A 3 -4.90 -1.88 -8.70
N ASN A 4 -3.56 -1.84 -8.78
CA ASN A 4 -2.70 -0.93 -8.02
C ASN A 4 -2.13 0.25 -8.83
N LYS A 5 -2.46 0.39 -10.12
CA LYS A 5 -1.91 1.47 -10.97
C LYS A 5 -2.34 2.84 -10.43
N GLY A 6 -1.36 3.68 -10.05
CA GLY A 6 -1.59 5.03 -9.52
C GLY A 6 -1.97 5.12 -8.02
N ARG A 7 -2.08 3.98 -7.32
CA ARG A 7 -2.35 3.96 -5.87
C ARG A 7 -1.08 4.09 -5.02
N PHE A 8 0.04 3.60 -5.54
CA PHE A 8 1.33 3.65 -4.89
C PHE A 8 2.29 4.50 -5.71
N VAL A 9 2.94 5.44 -5.06
CA VAL A 9 4.09 6.19 -5.61
C VAL A 9 5.34 5.46 -5.13
N ASP A 10 6.15 4.97 -6.07
CA ASP A 10 7.44 4.38 -5.76
C ASP A 10 8.38 5.48 -5.24
N ARG A 11 8.92 5.29 -4.04
CA ARG A 11 9.78 6.27 -3.36
C ARG A 11 11.27 5.99 -3.56
N SER A 12 11.59 4.81 -4.10
CA SER A 12 12.96 4.35 -4.32
C SER A 12 13.04 3.63 -5.67
N PRO A 13 13.03 4.39 -6.80
CA PRO A 13 12.95 3.80 -8.15
C PRO A 13 14.15 2.91 -8.51
N ILE A 14 15.20 2.92 -7.68
CA ILE A 14 16.42 2.12 -7.84
C ILE A 14 16.19 0.67 -7.34
N ILE A 15 15.24 0.45 -6.44
CA ILE A 15 14.99 -0.85 -5.81
C ILE A 15 13.81 -1.52 -6.50
N CYS A 16 14.05 -2.61 -7.22
CA CYS A 16 12.97 -3.40 -7.81
C CYS A 16 12.18 -4.13 -6.71
N PRO A 17 10.83 -4.00 -6.65
CA PRO A 17 10.04 -4.74 -5.69
C PRO A 17 10.06 -6.25 -6.00
N ALA A 18 10.34 -7.07 -4.99
CA ALA A 18 10.30 -8.52 -5.12
C ALA A 18 8.85 -9.01 -5.05
N GLY A 19 8.29 -9.50 -6.17
CA GLY A 19 6.96 -10.11 -6.20
C GLY A 19 6.42 -10.33 -7.61
N LYS A 20 5.58 -11.35 -7.79
CA LYS A 20 4.88 -11.61 -9.06
C LYS A 20 3.63 -10.72 -9.12
N VAL A 21 3.57 -9.82 -10.09
CA VAL A 21 2.37 -9.01 -10.34
C VAL A 21 1.27 -9.93 -10.89
N THR A 22 0.27 -10.26 -10.07
CA THR A 22 -0.94 -10.95 -10.51
C THR A 22 -1.79 -9.99 -11.35
N THR A 23 -1.70 -10.12 -12.67
CA THR A 23 -2.55 -9.38 -13.60
C THR A 23 -3.86 -10.10 -13.82
N ASP A 24 -4.76 -10.06 -12.85
CA ASP A 24 -6.15 -10.40 -13.14
C ASP A 24 -6.74 -9.27 -13.99
N SER A 25 -6.97 -9.55 -15.27
CA SER A 25 -7.49 -8.59 -16.25
C SER A 25 -8.98 -8.32 -16.08
N LYS A 26 -9.66 -9.11 -15.25
CA LYS A 26 -11.11 -9.08 -15.08
C LYS A 26 -11.49 -8.03 -14.03
N ASN A 27 -11.95 -6.88 -14.48
CA ASN A 27 -12.55 -5.85 -13.64
C ASN A 27 -14.04 -6.18 -13.43
N VAL A 28 -14.52 -6.17 -12.18
CA VAL A 28 -15.93 -6.43 -11.82
C VAL A 28 -16.89 -5.50 -12.57
N ALA A 29 -16.46 -4.26 -12.82
CA ALA A 29 -17.24 -3.31 -13.61
C ALA A 29 -17.42 -3.74 -15.08
N ASN A 30 -16.45 -4.46 -15.65
CA ASN A 30 -16.53 -4.95 -17.04
C ASN A 30 -17.32 -6.27 -17.12
N THR A 31 -17.25 -7.11 -16.09
CA THR A 31 -18.05 -8.35 -16.04
C THR A 31 -19.54 -8.10 -15.92
N LEU A 32 -19.95 -6.96 -15.35
CA LEU A 32 -21.37 -6.55 -15.29
C LEU A 32 -21.86 -5.83 -16.55
N ARG A 33 -20.94 -5.39 -17.44
CA ARG A 33 -21.28 -4.66 -18.67
C ARG A 33 -21.32 -5.53 -19.91
N GLN A 34 -20.62 -6.66 -19.89
CA GLN A 34 -20.52 -7.56 -21.04
C GLN A 34 -21.40 -8.78 -20.80
N TYR A 35 -22.55 -8.82 -21.46
CA TYR A 35 -23.28 -10.06 -21.69
C TYR A 35 -22.40 -11.02 -22.48
N THR A 36 -22.41 -12.30 -22.09
CA THR A 36 -21.81 -13.36 -22.90
C THR A 36 -22.47 -13.36 -24.29
N ILE A 37 -21.74 -13.84 -25.30
CA ILE A 37 -22.26 -13.89 -26.67
C ILE A 37 -23.51 -14.78 -26.73
N GLU A 38 -23.56 -15.81 -25.87
CA GLU A 38 -24.72 -16.70 -25.70
C GLU A 38 -25.96 -15.96 -25.20
N ASP A 39 -25.84 -15.12 -24.17
CA ASP A 39 -26.96 -14.31 -23.65
C ASP A 39 -27.46 -13.31 -24.69
N LYS A 40 -26.55 -12.72 -25.48
CA LYS A 40 -26.94 -11.83 -26.59
C LYS A 40 -27.75 -12.57 -27.64
N ILE A 41 -27.36 -13.78 -27.99
CA ILE A 41 -28.08 -14.61 -28.98
C ILE A 41 -29.47 -14.99 -28.43
N SER A 42 -29.56 -15.38 -27.15
CA SER A 42 -30.83 -15.72 -26.50
C SER A 42 -31.79 -14.52 -26.45
N ALA A 43 -31.31 -13.34 -26.06
CA ALA A 43 -32.11 -12.11 -26.05
C ALA A 43 -32.57 -11.71 -27.46
N LEU A 44 -31.73 -11.87 -28.48
CA LEU A 44 -32.08 -11.60 -29.88
C LEU A 44 -33.17 -12.57 -30.37
N LYS A 45 -33.08 -13.85 -30.03
CA LYS A 45 -34.09 -14.87 -30.35
C LYS A 45 -35.44 -14.56 -29.71
N HIS A 46 -35.44 -14.11 -28.45
CA HIS A 46 -36.65 -13.70 -27.73
C HIS A 46 -37.28 -12.44 -28.36
N ASN A 47 -36.48 -11.40 -28.62
CA ASN A 47 -36.98 -10.17 -29.25
C ASN A 47 -37.48 -10.37 -30.68
N ALA A 48 -36.89 -11.31 -31.42
CA ALA A 48 -37.31 -11.67 -32.76
C ALA A 48 -38.56 -12.58 -32.77
N ASN A 49 -39.18 -12.87 -31.61
CA ASN A 49 -40.32 -13.78 -31.48
C ASN A 49 -40.11 -15.15 -32.14
N ILE A 50 -38.85 -15.62 -32.18
CA ILE A 50 -38.52 -16.93 -32.76
C ILE A 50 -38.97 -18.05 -31.81
N TRP A 51 -39.13 -17.75 -30.53
CA TRP A 51 -39.67 -18.64 -29.51
C TRP A 51 -41.11 -18.25 -29.22
N HIS A 52 -42.04 -19.16 -29.47
CA HIS A 52 -43.43 -19.03 -29.05
C HIS A 52 -43.56 -19.65 -27.65
N GLU A 53 -43.68 -18.81 -26.63
CA GLU A 53 -44.22 -19.25 -25.34
C GLU A 53 -45.75 -19.29 -25.45
N ASP A 54 -46.37 -20.37 -24.99
CA ASP A 54 -47.83 -20.52 -24.98
C ASP A 54 -48.45 -19.43 -24.08
N LYS A 55 -49.03 -18.40 -24.69
CA LYS A 55 -49.73 -17.34 -23.95
C LYS A 55 -51.04 -17.90 -23.38
N PHE A 56 -51.19 -17.85 -22.06
CA PHE A 56 -52.46 -18.14 -21.39
C PHE A 56 -53.40 -16.93 -21.50
N GLU A 57 -54.55 -17.08 -22.17
CA GLU A 57 -55.60 -16.06 -22.26
C GLU A 57 -56.82 -16.48 -21.43
N PRO A 58 -57.19 -15.76 -20.35
CA PRO A 58 -58.36 -16.09 -19.56
C PRO A 58 -59.66 -15.79 -20.34
N PRO A 59 -60.74 -16.59 -20.15
CA PRO A 59 -61.99 -16.38 -20.86
C PRO A 59 -62.67 -15.06 -20.45
N LEU A 60 -63.08 -14.28 -21.45
CA LEU A 60 -63.67 -12.93 -21.28
C LEU A 60 -65.07 -12.90 -20.63
N LYS A 61 -65.75 -14.04 -20.44
CA LYS A 61 -67.09 -14.09 -19.83
C LYS A 61 -67.23 -15.25 -18.85
N VAL A 62 -67.54 -14.92 -17.60
CA VAL A 62 -68.04 -15.85 -16.58
C VAL A 62 -69.51 -16.18 -16.85
N PRO A 63 -69.98 -17.42 -16.63
CA PRO A 63 -71.35 -17.83 -16.92
C PRO A 63 -72.38 -17.16 -15.99
N ASN A 64 -73.55 -16.85 -16.54
CA ASN A 64 -74.67 -16.23 -15.82
C ASN A 64 -75.35 -17.27 -14.90
N PHE A 65 -75.18 -17.16 -13.58
CA PHE A 65 -76.00 -17.89 -12.63
C PHE A 65 -77.41 -17.26 -12.57
N LEU A 66 -78.41 -17.95 -13.12
CA LEU A 66 -79.82 -17.54 -13.09
C LEU A 66 -80.48 -18.01 -11.78
N GLN A 67 -80.65 -17.12 -10.81
CA GLN A 67 -81.51 -17.35 -9.64
C GLN A 67 -82.34 -16.10 -9.38
N ASN A 68 -83.61 -16.08 -9.84
CA ASN A 68 -84.39 -14.83 -9.90
C ASN A 68 -85.90 -14.98 -9.63
N SER A 69 -86.31 -15.76 -8.63
CA SER A 69 -87.75 -16.00 -8.34
C SER A 69 -88.33 -15.32 -7.09
N TYR A 70 -87.56 -14.58 -6.26
CA TYR A 70 -88.10 -14.01 -5.00
C TYR A 70 -87.72 -12.54 -4.65
N ILE A 71 -87.17 -11.74 -5.56
CA ILE A 71 -86.56 -10.42 -5.25
C ILE A 71 -87.53 -9.22 -5.36
N ARG A 72 -88.79 -9.31 -4.90
CA ARG A 72 -89.76 -8.19 -5.12
C ARG A 72 -90.56 -7.65 -3.94
N LYS A 73 -90.22 -7.95 -2.69
CA LYS A 73 -91.01 -7.40 -1.56
C LYS A 73 -90.36 -6.37 -0.63
N ASN A 74 -89.04 -6.15 -0.66
CA ASN A 74 -88.39 -5.18 0.23
C ASN A 74 -87.58 -4.14 -0.53
N ARG A 75 -88.25 -3.22 -1.26
CA ARG A 75 -87.57 -2.10 -1.93
C ARG A 75 -87.10 -1.02 -0.96
N GLU A 76 -87.74 -0.86 0.20
CA GLU A 76 -87.36 0.15 1.20
C GLU A 76 -85.99 -0.13 1.83
N ILE A 77 -85.66 -1.41 2.02
CA ILE A 77 -84.36 -1.84 2.58
C ILE A 77 -83.21 -1.57 1.60
N THR A 78 -83.49 -1.34 0.30
CA THR A 78 -82.42 -1.13 -0.70
C THR A 78 -81.59 0.12 -0.40
N HIS A 79 -82.20 1.18 0.14
CA HIS A 79 -81.48 2.38 0.57
C HIS A 79 -80.65 2.19 1.84
N LEU A 80 -81.02 1.22 2.68
CA LEU A 80 -80.27 0.83 3.89
C LEU A 80 -79.08 -0.08 3.53
N LEU A 81 -79.27 -0.99 2.57
CA LEU A 81 -78.22 -1.90 2.10
C LEU A 81 -77.22 -1.18 1.19
N ASN A 82 -77.72 -0.29 0.32
CA ASN A 82 -76.95 0.49 -0.62
C ASN A 82 -77.20 1.97 -0.34
N PRO A 83 -76.42 2.59 0.58
CA PRO A 83 -76.56 4.01 0.83
C PRO A 83 -76.36 4.80 -0.48
N PRO A 84 -77.04 5.94 -0.64
CA PRO A 84 -76.90 6.76 -1.83
C PRO A 84 -75.44 7.19 -2.00
N VAL A 85 -74.94 7.13 -3.24
CA VAL A 85 -73.58 7.55 -3.57
C VAL A 85 -73.45 9.03 -3.26
N GLU A 86 -72.53 9.37 -2.37
CA GLU A 86 -72.27 10.76 -2.02
C GLU A 86 -71.72 11.53 -3.23
N THR A 87 -72.15 12.79 -3.32
CA THR A 87 -71.51 13.72 -4.25
C THR A 87 -70.12 14.10 -3.74
N ARG A 88 -69.20 14.48 -4.65
CA ARG A 88 -67.84 14.90 -4.28
C ARG A 88 -67.82 16.00 -3.21
N TYR A 89 -68.79 16.91 -3.26
CA TYR A 89 -68.92 18.00 -2.27
C TYR A 89 -69.33 17.48 -0.89
N GLN A 90 -70.30 16.55 -0.82
CA GLN A 90 -70.71 15.92 0.43
C GLN A 90 -69.57 15.12 1.06
N THR A 91 -68.81 14.38 0.25
CA THR A 91 -67.63 13.66 0.72
C THR A 91 -66.57 14.61 1.28
N LEU A 92 -66.34 15.76 0.65
CA LEU A 92 -65.41 16.78 1.16
C LEU A 92 -65.88 17.37 2.50
N LEU A 93 -67.16 17.71 2.63
CA LEU A 93 -67.70 18.23 3.90
C LEU A 93 -67.60 17.19 5.03
N ARG A 94 -67.93 15.93 4.73
CA ARG A 94 -67.78 14.82 5.67
C ARG A 94 -66.30 14.67 6.08
N ASP A 95 -65.39 14.65 5.11
CA ASP A 95 -63.97 14.55 5.36
C ASP A 95 -63.46 15.69 6.27
N LEU A 96 -63.94 16.91 6.05
CA LEU A 96 -63.63 18.06 6.92
C LEU A 96 -64.14 17.88 8.35
N GLN A 97 -65.37 17.37 8.53
CA GLN A 97 -65.94 17.11 9.85
C GLN A 97 -65.19 15.98 10.59
N GLU A 98 -64.81 14.93 9.86
CA GLU A 98 -64.14 13.75 10.38
C GLU A 98 -62.65 13.95 10.67
N THR A 99 -62.01 15.03 10.19
CA THR A 99 -60.60 15.35 10.48
C THR A 99 -60.28 15.46 11.97
N THR A 100 -61.29 15.65 12.81
CA THR A 100 -61.18 15.68 14.27
C THR A 100 -60.88 14.30 14.87
N TYR A 101 -61.21 13.21 14.17
CA TYR A 101 -61.00 11.85 14.63
C TYR A 101 -59.63 11.30 14.21
N ASP A 102 -58.92 10.63 15.12
CA ASP A 102 -57.64 9.97 14.80
C ASP A 102 -57.78 8.84 13.78
N SER A 103 -58.94 8.16 13.75
CA SER A 103 -59.24 7.10 12.78
C SER A 103 -59.25 7.61 11.35
N PHE A 104 -59.68 8.86 11.13
CA PHE A 104 -59.72 9.48 9.81
C PHE A 104 -58.33 9.56 9.18
N TRP A 105 -57.32 9.93 9.97
CA TRP A 105 -55.93 10.01 9.54
C TRP A 105 -55.28 8.64 9.31
N ASN A 106 -55.95 7.55 9.72
CA ASN A 106 -55.55 6.16 9.52
C ASN A 106 -56.49 5.40 8.55
N LYS A 107 -57.42 6.11 7.87
CA LYS A 107 -58.47 5.47 7.04
C LYS A 107 -57.94 4.83 5.75
N GLU A 108 -56.84 5.34 5.21
CA GLU A 108 -56.31 4.89 3.93
C GLU A 108 -55.47 3.62 4.10
N ILE A 109 -55.91 2.53 3.47
CA ILE A 109 -55.19 1.26 3.50
C ILE A 109 -53.88 1.42 2.72
N GLY A 110 -52.76 1.05 3.35
CA GLY A 110 -51.45 1.06 2.72
C GLY A 110 -50.71 2.41 2.74
N LYS A 111 -51.26 3.43 3.40
CA LYS A 111 -50.56 4.69 3.68
C LYS A 111 -50.41 4.89 5.18
N SER A 112 -49.24 5.36 5.58
CA SER A 112 -49.03 5.84 6.95
C SER A 112 -49.70 7.20 7.14
N ARG A 113 -50.07 7.50 8.38
CA ARG A 113 -50.46 8.86 8.78
C ARG A 113 -49.42 9.89 8.31
N ASP A 114 -49.90 11.03 7.84
CA ASP A 114 -49.04 12.11 7.38
C ASP A 114 -48.14 12.58 8.53
N SER A 115 -46.82 12.52 8.30
CA SER A 115 -45.79 12.86 9.29
C SER A 115 -45.29 14.30 9.15
N VAL A 116 -45.72 15.03 8.10
CA VAL A 116 -45.36 16.44 7.83
C VAL A 116 -45.58 17.39 9.03
N PRO A 117 -46.67 17.29 9.82
CA PRO A 117 -46.94 18.27 10.89
C PRO A 117 -45.92 18.32 12.04
N GLY A 118 -45.03 17.32 12.16
CA GLY A 118 -44.03 17.24 13.25
C GLY A 118 -42.59 17.49 12.80
N LEU A 119 -42.38 17.77 11.52
CA LEU A 119 -41.06 17.88 10.93
C LEU A 119 -40.46 19.28 11.11
N PRO A 120 -39.14 19.40 11.30
CA PRO A 120 -38.48 20.70 11.34
C PRO A 120 -38.77 21.51 10.07
N LYS A 121 -38.96 22.82 10.22
CA LYS A 121 -39.27 23.71 9.09
C LYS A 121 -38.22 23.57 7.98
N GLY A 122 -38.68 23.37 6.75
CA GLY A 122 -37.83 23.23 5.57
C GLY A 122 -37.27 21.81 5.33
N THR A 123 -37.66 20.83 6.14
CA THR A 123 -37.31 19.43 5.85
C THR A 123 -38.34 18.78 4.94
N ILE A 124 -37.88 18.24 3.82
CA ILE A 124 -38.71 17.49 2.88
C ILE A 124 -38.35 16.01 3.06
N PRO A 125 -39.28 15.14 3.53
CA PRO A 125 -38.98 13.74 3.84
C PRO A 125 -38.43 12.92 2.66
N THR A 126 -38.74 13.33 1.43
CA THR A 126 -38.28 12.67 0.21
C THR A 126 -36.86 13.07 -0.19
N GLU A 127 -36.34 14.19 0.31
CA GLU A 127 -35.03 14.73 -0.08
C GLU A 127 -33.97 14.50 1.00
N VAL A 128 -34.38 14.51 2.27
CA VAL A 128 -33.47 14.43 3.40
C VAL A 128 -33.35 12.99 3.90
N THR A 129 -32.11 12.50 3.99
CA THR A 129 -31.82 11.23 4.66
C THR A 129 -31.64 11.47 6.16
N TYR A 130 -32.48 10.85 6.98
CA TYR A 130 -32.36 10.94 8.44
C TYR A 130 -31.29 9.98 8.98
N GLY A 131 -30.64 10.36 10.08
CA GLY A 131 -29.60 9.58 10.74
C GLY A 131 -28.29 10.36 10.91
N LYS A 132 -27.31 9.75 11.58
CA LYS A 132 -25.97 10.33 11.76
C LYS A 132 -25.05 9.89 10.63
N PRO A 133 -24.49 10.80 9.81
CA PRO A 133 -23.57 10.40 8.76
C PRO A 133 -22.28 9.83 9.36
N THR A 134 -21.74 8.78 8.75
CA THR A 134 -20.42 8.27 9.10
C THR A 134 -19.34 9.22 8.58
N ILE A 135 -18.63 9.88 9.48
CA ILE A 135 -17.47 10.71 9.13
C ILE A 135 -16.30 9.78 8.84
N LYS A 136 -15.80 9.80 7.60
CA LYS A 136 -14.58 9.08 7.23
C LYS A 136 -13.41 10.02 7.47
N GLU A 137 -12.54 9.67 8.42
CA GLU A 137 -11.39 10.52 8.78
C GLU A 137 -10.29 10.46 7.71
N THR A 138 -9.46 9.42 7.74
CA THR A 138 -8.29 9.30 6.88
C THR A 138 -8.42 8.07 5.99
N SER A 139 -7.98 8.19 4.74
CA SER A 139 -7.97 7.04 3.85
C SER A 139 -6.88 6.04 4.27
N VAL A 140 -7.14 4.74 4.06
CA VAL A 140 -6.12 3.69 4.25
C VAL A 140 -4.85 3.99 3.43
N LYS A 141 -5.00 4.65 2.27
CA LYS A 141 -3.88 5.06 1.42
C LYS A 141 -2.96 6.03 2.15
N GLU A 142 -3.50 7.09 2.74
CA GLU A 142 -2.70 8.11 3.43
C GLU A 142 -2.08 7.56 4.72
N LEU A 143 -2.76 6.62 5.38
CA LEU A 143 -2.24 5.97 6.57
C LEU A 143 -1.06 5.04 6.25
N VAL A 144 -1.21 4.18 5.23
CA VAL A 144 -0.19 3.19 4.84
C VAL A 144 0.96 3.85 4.06
N ASN A 145 0.63 4.76 3.15
CA ASN A 145 1.57 5.46 2.29
C ASN A 145 1.33 6.97 2.39
N PRO A 146 1.85 7.62 3.44
CA PRO A 146 1.73 9.07 3.60
C PRO A 146 2.20 9.81 2.35
N PRO A 147 1.58 10.92 1.94
CA PRO A 147 1.97 11.67 0.75
C PRO A 147 3.24 12.49 0.98
N LYS A 148 4.35 11.82 1.33
CA LYS A 148 5.68 12.41 1.55
C LYS A 148 6.56 12.23 0.33
N THR A 149 7.30 13.26 -0.03
CA THR A 149 8.28 13.18 -1.12
C THR A 149 9.51 12.38 -0.68
N PRO A 150 10.26 11.73 -1.60
CA PRO A 150 11.51 11.03 -1.25
C PRO A 150 12.52 11.96 -0.54
N TYR A 151 12.57 13.22 -0.96
CA TYR A 151 13.41 14.24 -0.34
C TYR A 151 13.02 14.49 1.12
N GLU A 152 11.74 14.67 1.42
CA GLU A 152 11.26 14.84 2.80
C GLU A 152 11.57 13.62 3.67
N VAL A 153 11.48 12.40 3.12
CA VAL A 153 11.82 11.19 3.86
C VAL A 153 13.30 11.17 4.23
N LEU A 154 14.19 11.47 3.27
CA LEU A 154 15.63 11.53 3.51
C LEU A 154 16.01 12.65 4.48
N TRP A 155 15.41 13.83 4.32
CA TRP A 155 15.62 14.97 5.20
C TRP A 155 15.23 14.64 6.64
N ASN A 156 14.03 14.08 6.84
CA ASN A 156 13.56 13.68 8.17
C ASN A 156 14.42 12.57 8.79
N SER A 157 14.95 11.65 7.98
CA SER A 157 15.88 10.62 8.46
C SER A 157 17.20 11.21 8.95
N GLN A 158 17.67 12.28 8.33
CA GLN A 158 18.93 12.92 8.71
C GLN A 158 18.77 13.84 9.93
N ILE A 159 17.58 14.44 10.12
CA ILE A 159 17.29 15.27 11.28
C ILE A 159 17.39 14.44 12.56
N GLY A 160 18.37 14.79 13.40
CA GLY A 160 18.57 14.13 14.69
C GLY A 160 19.34 12.81 14.63
N HIS A 161 19.82 12.39 13.45
CA HIS A 161 20.63 11.17 13.29
C HIS A 161 21.82 11.14 14.25
N GLU A 162 22.53 12.26 14.41
CA GLU A 162 23.65 12.35 15.37
C GLU A 162 23.25 12.06 16.83
N LYS A 163 22.03 12.44 17.23
CA LYS A 163 21.51 12.16 18.58
C LYS A 163 21.20 10.66 18.72
N TYR A 164 20.64 10.04 17.67
CA TYR A 164 20.35 8.61 17.63
C TYR A 164 21.62 7.75 17.64
N LYS A 165 22.68 8.15 16.91
CA LYS A 165 24.00 7.53 17.03
C LYS A 165 24.49 7.48 18.48
N LYS A 166 24.38 8.61 19.19
CA LYS A 166 24.86 8.71 20.57
C LYS A 166 24.00 7.93 21.58
N THR A 167 22.70 7.89 21.37
CA THR A 167 21.75 7.31 22.35
C THR A 167 21.49 5.82 22.11
N HIS A 168 21.41 5.39 20.85
CA HIS A 168 20.97 4.06 20.45
C HIS A 168 22.03 3.29 19.63
N ASN A 169 23.20 3.88 19.35
CA ASN A 169 24.19 3.32 18.42
C ASN A 169 23.57 3.00 17.05
N ASP A 170 22.64 3.83 16.59
CA ASP A 170 21.97 3.70 15.31
C ASP A 170 22.80 4.40 14.23
N TYR A 171 23.49 3.60 13.39
CA TYR A 171 24.38 4.06 12.34
C TYR A 171 23.79 3.74 10.98
N ASN A 172 24.05 4.61 10.00
CA ASN A 172 23.67 4.30 8.62
C ASN A 172 24.46 3.09 8.11
N PRO A 173 23.91 2.32 7.17
CA PRO A 173 24.65 1.23 6.55
C PRO A 173 25.94 1.75 5.88
N GLY A 174 27.08 1.17 6.26
CA GLY A 174 28.40 1.58 5.76
C GLY A 174 29.01 2.80 6.48
N GLU A 175 28.32 3.37 7.47
CA GLU A 175 28.85 4.46 8.27
C GLU A 175 29.92 3.96 9.25
N ARG A 176 31.06 4.67 9.31
CA ARG A 176 32.13 4.39 10.27
C ARG A 176 31.78 4.96 11.64
N LEU A 177 32.02 4.19 12.69
CA LEU A 177 31.90 4.64 14.07
C LEU A 177 32.98 5.67 14.41
N HIS A 178 32.57 6.91 14.69
CA HIS A 178 33.48 7.93 15.19
C HIS A 178 33.59 7.88 16.72
N ARG A 179 34.73 7.43 17.24
CA ARG A 179 34.96 7.25 18.69
C ARG A 179 35.35 8.52 19.45
N GLY A 180 35.62 9.63 18.75
CA GLY A 180 35.96 10.90 19.39
C GLY A 180 37.34 10.92 20.06
N TYR A 181 38.34 10.21 19.50
CA TYR A 181 39.71 10.27 20.00
C TYR A 181 40.29 11.68 19.86
N MET A 182 40.76 12.25 20.98
CA MET A 182 41.22 13.65 21.04
C MET A 182 42.73 13.81 20.85
N SER A 183 43.54 12.83 21.27
CA SER A 183 45.01 12.90 21.10
C SER A 183 45.67 11.51 21.12
N PRO A 184 46.36 11.10 20.04
CA PRO A 184 46.34 11.74 18.72
C PRO A 184 44.96 11.59 18.04
N PRO A 185 44.50 12.60 17.27
CA PRO A 185 43.31 12.43 16.44
C PRO A 185 43.56 11.34 15.39
N PHE A 186 42.51 10.61 15.02
CA PHE A 186 42.58 9.62 13.96
C PHE A 186 42.73 10.32 12.61
N ASP A 187 43.81 10.03 11.90
CA ASP A 187 44.04 10.50 10.53
C ASP A 187 43.80 9.34 9.55
N GLU A 188 42.81 9.48 8.67
CA GLU A 188 42.46 8.47 7.66
C GLU A 188 43.59 8.22 6.65
N LYS A 189 44.51 9.19 6.49
CA LYS A 189 45.62 9.09 5.55
C LYS A 189 46.87 8.49 6.16
N ALA A 190 46.92 8.38 7.49
CA ALA A 190 48.07 7.83 8.18
C ALA A 190 48.16 6.31 7.99
N CYS A 191 49.35 5.82 7.68
CA CYS A 191 49.63 4.40 7.75
C CYS A 191 49.91 4.03 9.21
N PHE A 192 49.04 3.20 9.79
CA PHE A 192 49.22 2.72 11.14
C PHE A 192 50.14 1.49 11.19
N GLY A 193 50.79 1.28 12.32
CA GLY A 193 51.71 0.16 12.55
C GLY A 193 53.16 0.60 12.75
N LYS A 194 54.03 -0.35 13.10
CA LYS A 194 55.46 -0.11 13.27
C LYS A 194 56.13 -0.19 11.91
N THR A 195 56.86 0.85 11.53
CA THR A 195 57.72 0.80 10.35
C THR A 195 58.81 -0.25 10.56
N THR A 196 58.92 -1.19 9.63
CA THR A 196 60.04 -2.12 9.61
C THR A 196 61.20 -1.47 8.87
N MET A 197 62.41 -1.60 9.42
CA MET A 197 63.65 -1.12 8.80
C MET A 197 64.07 -2.10 7.68
N TYR A 198 63.19 -2.27 6.69
CA TYR A 198 63.44 -3.09 5.52
C TYR A 198 64.04 -2.24 4.41
N ASP A 199 65.27 -2.56 4.01
CA ASP A 199 65.90 -1.95 2.84
C ASP A 199 65.76 -2.88 1.62
N TYR A 200 64.85 -2.51 0.72
CA TYR A 200 64.62 -3.25 -0.53
C TYR A 200 65.85 -3.28 -1.44
N ARG A 201 66.80 -2.35 -1.27
CA ARG A 201 68.01 -2.25 -2.08
C ARG A 201 69.07 -3.27 -1.66
N GLY A 202 68.88 -3.95 -0.52
CA GLY A 202 69.79 -4.97 -0.02
C GLY A 202 71.16 -4.44 0.37
N ILE A 203 71.30 -3.15 0.73
CA ILE A 203 72.60 -2.54 1.06
C ILE A 203 73.24 -3.26 2.24
N TRP A 204 72.44 -3.59 3.26
CA TRP A 204 72.93 -4.30 4.44
C TRP A 204 73.37 -5.73 4.12
N VAL A 205 72.65 -6.44 3.26
CA VAL A 205 73.05 -7.77 2.78
C VAL A 205 74.35 -7.68 2.00
N LYS A 206 74.49 -6.69 1.11
CA LYS A 206 75.72 -6.42 0.36
C LYS A 206 76.90 -6.15 1.29
N CYS A 207 76.73 -5.30 2.31
CA CYS A 207 77.76 -5.04 3.32
C CYS A 207 78.19 -6.32 4.05
N CYS A 208 77.25 -7.18 4.43
CA CYS A 208 77.57 -8.47 5.06
C CYS A 208 78.36 -9.40 4.12
N CYS A 209 78.04 -9.44 2.82
CA CYS A 209 78.77 -10.26 1.84
C CYS A 209 80.16 -9.68 1.48
N GLN A 210 80.34 -8.35 1.57
CA GLN A 210 81.62 -7.67 1.32
C GLN A 210 82.50 -7.55 2.58
N TRP A 211 82.47 -8.57 3.46
CA TRP A 211 83.28 -8.68 4.67
C TRP A 211 84.79 -8.53 4.46
N HIS A 212 85.30 -8.77 3.25
CA HIS A 212 86.73 -8.64 2.99
C HIS A 212 87.17 -7.19 3.20
N ILE A 213 87.94 -7.00 4.27
CA ILE A 213 88.69 -5.79 4.59
C ILE A 213 89.41 -5.33 3.31
N GLN A 214 88.85 -4.34 2.62
CA GLN A 214 89.48 -3.77 1.42
C GLN A 214 90.72 -2.94 1.77
N LYS A 215 90.95 -2.68 3.06
CA LYS A 215 92.16 -2.00 3.53
C LYS A 215 93.30 -3.03 3.55
N PRO A 216 94.33 -2.91 2.71
CA PRO A 216 95.53 -3.72 2.87
C PRO A 216 96.09 -3.47 4.27
N ILE A 217 96.69 -4.49 4.88
CA ILE A 217 97.40 -4.36 6.16
C ILE A 217 98.47 -3.29 5.96
N THR A 218 98.20 -2.10 6.48
CA THR A 218 99.08 -0.94 6.39
C THR A 218 100.22 -1.14 7.38
N SER A 219 101.42 -1.44 6.85
CA SER A 219 102.72 -1.43 7.52
C SER A 219 102.82 -2.15 8.88
N VAL A 220 103.57 -3.24 8.93
CA VAL A 220 103.98 -3.93 10.18
C VAL A 220 105.44 -3.65 10.49
N ASN A 221 105.83 -3.75 11.77
CA ASN A 221 107.23 -3.67 12.18
C ASN A 221 108.02 -4.82 11.53
N LYS A 222 109.28 -4.57 11.13
CA LYS A 222 110.17 -5.53 10.48
C LYS A 222 110.28 -6.85 11.24
N ILE A 223 110.44 -6.81 12.57
CA ILE A 223 110.55 -8.02 13.40
C ILE A 223 109.29 -8.89 13.25
N GLN A 224 108.12 -8.26 13.23
CA GLN A 224 106.85 -8.95 13.09
C GLN A 224 106.67 -9.48 11.67
N ALA A 225 107.09 -8.73 10.65
CA ALA A 225 107.06 -9.18 9.26
C ALA A 225 107.93 -10.43 9.05
N ASP A 226 109.19 -10.40 9.54
CA ASP A 226 110.13 -11.51 9.43
C ASP A 226 109.63 -12.77 10.17
N HIS A 227 109.03 -12.59 11.36
CA HIS A 227 108.40 -13.69 12.09
C HIS A 227 107.20 -14.27 11.33
N LEU A 228 106.33 -13.43 10.76
CA LEU A 228 105.18 -13.89 10.00
C LEU A 228 105.59 -14.63 8.72
N GLU A 229 106.64 -14.18 8.02
CA GLU A 229 107.15 -14.88 6.82
C GLU A 229 107.73 -16.26 7.17
N ARG A 230 108.39 -16.40 8.33
CA ARG A 230 108.93 -17.69 8.78
C ARG A 230 107.84 -18.66 9.21
N VAL A 231 106.82 -18.18 9.92
CA VAL A 231 105.85 -19.03 10.62
C VAL A 231 104.60 -19.31 9.79
N LYS A 232 104.18 -18.39 8.92
CA LYS A 232 102.97 -18.60 8.11
C LYS A 232 103.34 -19.26 6.78
N PRO A 233 102.70 -20.40 6.43
CA PRO A 233 102.93 -21.03 5.14
C PRO A 233 102.39 -20.13 4.02
N VAL A 234 103.25 -19.80 3.06
CA VAL A 234 102.86 -19.09 1.84
C VAL A 234 102.56 -20.12 0.77
N VAL A 235 101.37 -20.04 0.17
CA VAL A 235 100.97 -20.94 -0.92
C VAL A 235 101.97 -20.85 -2.07
N GLY A 236 102.55 -21.98 -2.47
CA GLY A 236 103.50 -22.08 -3.58
C GLY A 236 104.98 -21.86 -3.23
N LYS A 237 105.32 -21.50 -1.98
CA LYS A 237 106.72 -21.42 -1.53
C LYS A 237 107.08 -22.73 -0.80
N PRO A 238 108.08 -23.50 -1.26
CA PRO A 238 108.52 -24.69 -0.54
C PRO A 238 109.11 -24.29 0.82
N LEU A 239 108.80 -25.06 1.86
CA LEU A 239 109.38 -24.86 3.18
C LEU A 239 110.90 -25.11 3.08
N THR A 240 111.69 -24.09 3.36
CA THR A 240 113.14 -24.24 3.51
C THR A 240 113.41 -25.11 4.75
N PRO A 241 114.26 -26.14 4.67
CA PRO A 241 114.58 -27.03 5.78
C PRO A 241 115.23 -26.29 6.96
#